data_AF-A0AAX0Z2S5-F1
#
_entry.id   AF-A0AAX0Z2S5-F1
#
_cell.length_a   1.000
_cell.length_b   1.000
_cell.length_c   1.000
_cell.angle_alpha   90.00
_cell.angle_beta   90.00
_cell.angle_gamma   90.00
#
_symmetry.space_group_name_H-M   'P 1'
#
loop_
_entity.id
_entity.type
_entity.pdbx_description
1 polymer ?
#
loop_
_entity_poly.entity_id
_entity_poly.type
_entity_poly.pdbx_seq_one_letter_code
_entity_poly.pdbx_strand_id
1 'polypeptide(L)' 'RSARQDKSGQQLGDPVKAAQAMLQIIDSDAPPSHLLLGSDALQLVRAKLASMAGNIDAWEPLSRSTDSTP' A
#
# COMPACT_ATOMS: atom_id res chain seq x y z
N ARG A 1 -5.62 -29.09 13.73
CA ARG A 1 -4.73 -28.70 12.60
C ARG A 1 -5.51 -28.31 11.32
N SER A 2 -6.85 -28.23 11.32
CA SER A 2 -7.68 -27.99 10.09
C SER A 2 -8.08 -26.54 9.76
N ALA A 3 -7.89 -25.57 10.66
CA ALA A 3 -8.45 -24.22 10.46
C ALA A 3 -7.74 -23.34 9.39
N ARG A 4 -6.74 -23.86 8.67
CA ARG A 4 -6.03 -23.13 7.61
C ARG A 4 -6.52 -23.45 6.20
N GLN A 5 -7.28 -24.53 6.00
CA GLN A 5 -7.70 -24.95 4.65
C GLN A 5 -8.96 -24.23 4.17
N ASP A 6 -9.88 -23.85 5.07
CA ASP A 6 -11.17 -23.24 4.69
C ASP A 6 -11.12 -21.73 4.44
N LYS A 7 -9.96 -21.08 4.61
CA LYS A 7 -9.76 -19.67 4.18
C LYS A 7 -8.99 -19.56 2.86
N SER A 8 -8.72 -20.69 2.21
CA SER A 8 -8.02 -20.77 0.93
C SER A 8 -9.03 -20.67 -0.22
N GLY A 9 -9.53 -19.47 -0.49
CA GLY A 9 -10.49 -19.23 -1.58
C GLY A 9 -11.30 -17.94 -1.49
N GLN A 10 -11.16 -17.21 -0.37
CA GLN A 10 -11.88 -15.96 -0.13
C GLN A 10 -10.95 -14.76 0.12
N GLN A 11 -9.66 -14.94 -0.08
CA GLN A 11 -8.78 -13.79 -0.32
C GLN A 11 -9.14 -13.26 -1.71
N LEU A 12 -9.58 -12.00 -1.79
CA LEU A 12 -9.94 -11.26 -3.00
C LEU A 12 -8.74 -11.07 -3.95
N GLY A 13 -8.14 -12.17 -4.39
CA GLY A 13 -6.97 -12.21 -5.24
C GLY A 13 -6.89 -13.53 -5.97
N ASP A 14 -6.90 -13.46 -7.29
CA ASP A 14 -6.60 -14.59 -8.15
C ASP A 14 -5.10 -14.92 -8.00
N PRO A 15 -4.72 -16.09 -7.44
CA PRO A 15 -3.33 -16.45 -7.21
C PRO A 15 -2.52 -16.52 -8.52
N VAL A 16 -3.17 -16.79 -9.66
CA VAL A 16 -2.53 -16.78 -10.97
C VAL A 16 -2.15 -15.35 -11.36
N LYS A 17 -3.03 -14.37 -11.15
CA LYS A 17 -2.74 -12.95 -11.40
C LYS A 17 -1.68 -12.41 -10.45
N ALA A 18 -1.67 -12.86 -9.19
CA ALA A 18 -0.62 -12.52 -8.24
C ALA A 18 0.75 -13.02 -8.70
N ALA A 19 0.84 -14.27 -9.17
CA ALA A 19 2.08 -14.84 -9.71
C ALA A 19 2.56 -14.08 -10.96
N GLN A 20 1.64 -13.72 -11.87
CA GLN A 20 1.98 -12.90 -13.05
C GLN A 20 2.51 -11.51 -12.66
N ALA A 21 1.89 -10.85 -11.68
CA ALA A 21 2.36 -9.56 -11.18
C ALA A 21 3.75 -9.65 -10.53
N MET A 22 4.02 -10.75 -9.79
CA MET A 22 5.35 -11.01 -9.24
C MET A 22 6.41 -11.20 -10.33
N LEU A 23 6.09 -11.95 -11.39
CA LEU A 23 7.01 -12.14 -12.53
C LEU A 23 7.33 -10.81 -13.23
N GLN A 24 6.33 -9.95 -13.43
CA GLN A 24 6.54 -8.61 -14.00
C GLN A 24 7.42 -7.70 -13.13
N ILE A 25 7.39 -7.88 -11.81
CA ILE A 25 8.22 -7.10 -10.88
C ILE A 25 9.65 -7.59 -10.85
N ILE A 26 9.85 -8.91 -10.92
CA ILE A 26 11.20 -9.50 -11.03
C ILE A 26 11.88 -9.05 -12.32
N ASP A 27 11.10 -8.83 -13.39
CA ASP A 27 11.58 -8.34 -14.69
C ASP A 27 11.64 -6.81 -14.79
N SER A 28 11.31 -6.08 -13.71
CA SER A 28 11.37 -4.61 -13.65
C SER A 28 12.74 -4.15 -13.14
N ASP A 29 13.35 -3.20 -13.84
CA ASP A 29 14.62 -2.58 -13.45
C ASP A 29 14.55 -1.81 -12.11
N ALA A 30 13.34 -1.47 -11.66
CA ALA A 30 13.08 -0.81 -10.38
C ALA A 30 11.93 -1.52 -9.64
N PRO A 31 12.20 -2.64 -8.95
CA PRO A 31 11.17 -3.35 -8.21
C PRO A 31 10.67 -2.49 -7.02
N PRO A 32 9.35 -2.36 -6.83
CA PRO A 32 8.81 -1.62 -5.68
C PRO A 32 9.12 -2.36 -4.38
N SER A 33 9.55 -1.62 -3.36
CA SER A 33 9.84 -2.16 -2.02
C SER A 33 8.59 -2.78 -1.36
N HIS A 34 7.40 -2.30 -1.73
CA HIS A 34 6.11 -2.79 -1.27
C HIS A 34 5.21 -3.09 -2.46
N LEU A 35 4.93 -4.38 -2.68
CA LEU A 35 3.97 -4.82 -3.69
C LEU A 35 2.57 -4.94 -3.09
N LEU A 36 1.63 -4.16 -3.64
CA LEU A 36 0.21 -4.25 -3.32
C LEU A 36 -0.49 -5.13 -4.35
N LEU A 37 -1.07 -6.23 -3.88
CA LEU A 37 -1.81 -7.16 -4.72
C LEU A 37 -3.30 -7.02 -4.45
N GLY A 38 -4.06 -6.72 -5.50
CA GLY A 38 -5.51 -6.54 -5.45
C GLY A 38 -5.94 -5.08 -5.37
N SER A 39 -7.11 -4.80 -5.95
CA SER A 39 -7.74 -3.47 -5.97
C SER A 39 -8.01 -2.92 -4.58
N ASP A 40 -8.42 -3.80 -3.65
CA ASP A 40 -8.79 -3.41 -2.30
C ASP A 40 -7.56 -2.93 -1.51
N ALA A 41 -6.45 -3.66 -1.62
CA ALA A 41 -5.17 -3.26 -1.00
C ALA A 41 -4.69 -1.92 -1.57
N LEU A 42 -4.79 -1.72 -2.89
CA LEU A 42 -4.47 -0.45 -3.53
C LEU A 42 -5.37 0.69 -3.03
N GLN A 43 -6.68 0.46 -2.95
CA GLN A 43 -7.64 1.46 -2.48
C GLN A 43 -7.41 1.83 -1.02
N LEU A 44 -7.16 0.86 -0.14
CA LEU A 44 -6.87 1.08 1.27
C LEU A 44 -5.59 1.89 1.47
N VAL A 45 -4.51 1.56 0.75
CA VAL A 45 -3.25 2.30 0.85
C VAL A 45 -3.40 3.70 0.30
N ARG A 46 -4.09 3.88 -0.83
CA ARG A 46 -4.39 5.21 -1.38
C ARG A 46 -5.19 6.07 -0.41
N ALA A 47 -6.23 5.51 0.20
CA ALA A 47 -7.03 6.22 1.20
C ALA A 47 -6.19 6.62 2.42
N LYS A 48 -5.33 5.72 2.91
CA LYS A 48 -4.42 6.00 4.03
C LYS A 48 -3.43 7.11 3.69
N LEU A 49 -2.82 7.07 2.51
CA LEU A 49 -1.89 8.10 2.05
C LEU A 49 -2.59 9.45 1.91
N ALA A 50 -3.81 9.48 1.35
CA ALA A 50 -4.59 10.70 1.22
C ALA A 50 -4.95 11.30 2.58
N SER A 51 -5.34 10.47 3.56
CA SER A 51 -5.60 10.92 4.92
C SER A 51 -4.33 11.47 5.60
N MET A 52 -3.19 10.81 5.40
CA MET A 52 -1.91 11.27 5.96
C MET A 52 -1.47 12.59 5.33
N ALA A 53 -1.60 12.72 4.01
CA ALA A 53 -1.33 13.97 3.30
C ALA A 53 -2.23 15.10 3.81
N GLY A 54 -3.54 14.86 3.92
CA GLY A 54 -4.47 15.87 4.45
C GLY A 54 -4.15 16.28 5.89
N ASN A 55 -3.67 15.36 6.73
CA ASN A 55 -3.17 15.71 8.06
C ASN A 55 -1.92 16.60 7.98
N ILE A 56 -0.95 16.25 7.13
CA ILE A 56 0.26 17.06 6.93
C ILE A 56 -0.13 18.48 6.51
N ASP A 57 -1.00 18.62 5.52
CA ASP A 57 -1.46 19.93 5.03
C ASP A 57 -2.19 20.73 6.13
N ALA A 58 -3.01 20.06 6.95
CA ALA A 58 -3.71 20.70 8.05
C ALA A 58 -2.76 21.23 9.14
N TRP A 59 -1.64 20.54 9.36
CA TRP A 59 -0.66 20.92 10.38
C TRP A 59 0.54 21.69 9.81
N GLU A 60 0.64 21.85 8.48
CA GLU A 60 1.72 22.57 7.81
C GLU A 60 1.96 23.98 8.40
N PRO A 61 0.93 24.82 8.65
CA PRO A 61 1.16 26.15 9.21
C PRO A 61 1.77 26.11 10.61
N LEU A 62 1.41 25.10 11.42
CA LEU A 62 1.98 24.91 12.76
C LEU A 62 3.41 24.36 12.68
N SER A 63 3.67 23.41 11.80
CA SER A 63 5.03 22.90 11.60
C SER A 63 5.97 24.02 11.14
N ARG A 64 5.51 24.89 10.23
CA ARG A 64 6.29 26.05 9.74
C ARG A 64 6.40 27.17 10.77
N SER A 65 5.47 27.27 11.73
CA SER A 65 5.60 28.26 12.82
C SER A 65 6.66 27.88 13.85
N THR A 66 7.06 26.60 13.89
CA THR A 66 8.18 26.12 14.71
C THR A 66 9.53 26.23 14.01
N ASP A 67 9.58 26.72 12.77
CA ASP A 67 10.85 27.00 12.10
C ASP A 67 11.61 28.08 12.89
N SER A 68 12.76 27.68 13.42
CA SER A 68 13.70 28.59 14.04
C SER A 68 14.29 29.45 12.92
N THR A 69 13.99 30.74 12.92
CA THR A 69 14.62 31.68 11.99
C THR A 69 16.15 31.64 12.19
N PRO A 70 16.99 31.76 11.14
CA PRO A 70 18.41 32.04 11.31
C PRO A 70 18.67 33.33 12.10
#